data_AF-A0A914FB57-F1
#
_entry.id   AF-A0A914FB57-F1
#
_cell.length_a   1.000
_cell.length_b   1.000
_cell.length_c   1.000
_cell.angle_alpha   90.00
_cell.angle_beta   90.00
_cell.angle_gamma   90.00
#
_symmetry.space_group_name_H-M   'P 1'
#
loop_
_entity.id
_entity.type
_entity.pdbx_description
1 polymer ?
#
loop_
_entity_poly.entity_id
_entity_poly.type
_entity_poly.pdbx_seq_one_letter_code
_entity_poly.pdbx_strand_id
1 'polypeptide(L)'
;MSDREEALKDLKEQLDRIKDNNRQQIHLITLMADDYSQYAEDVAKLIIDHIKAAPSELKLIGIYVMDSIIKFSGETVERYRRLFGNEIVKLFVDAFEKVVMVGMYFFSIVQSLQRLIIDSTIPWILFIDS
;
A
#
# COMPACT_ATOMS: atom_id res chain seq x y z
N MET A 1 25.52 0.08 21.56
CA MET A 1 24.83 0.01 20.26
C MET A 1 25.77 0.57 19.22
N SER A 2 25.85 -0.06 18.06
CA SER A 2 26.55 0.50 16.90
C SER A 2 25.70 1.60 16.23
N ASP A 3 26.33 2.52 15.52
CA ASP A 3 25.64 3.61 14.78
C ASP A 3 24.57 3.08 13.82
N ARG A 4 24.80 1.90 13.22
CA ARG A 4 23.83 1.19 12.37
C ARG A 4 22.59 0.75 13.15
N GLU A 5 22.78 0.17 14.34
CA GLU A 5 21.65 -0.29 15.16
C GLU A 5 20.81 0.87 15.69
N GLU A 6 21.45 1.99 16.04
CA GLU A 6 20.76 3.21 16.46
C GLU A 6 19.93 3.80 15.33
N ALA A 7 20.52 3.97 14.14
CA ALA A 7 19.81 4.45 12.95
C ALA A 7 18.58 3.60 12.59
N LEU A 8 18.73 2.27 12.61
CA LEU A 8 17.62 1.36 12.30
C LEU A 8 16.54 1.36 13.39
N LYS A 9 16.93 1.51 14.66
CA LYS A 9 15.99 1.64 15.78
C LYS A 9 15.17 2.93 15.66
N ASP A 10 15.83 4.06 15.43
CA ASP A 10 15.16 5.36 15.31
C ASP A 10 14.21 5.40 14.12
N LEU A 11 14.66 4.87 12.98
CA LEU A 11 13.82 4.72 11.79
C LEU A 11 12.58 3.85 12.07
N LYS A 12 12.77 2.72 12.77
CA LYS A 12 11.66 1.84 13.18
C LYS A 12 10.67 2.58 14.07
N GLU A 13 11.16 3.35 15.05
CA GLU A 13 10.30 4.13 15.94
C GLU A 13 9.46 5.18 15.18
N GLN A 14 10.00 5.77 14.10
CA GLN A 14 9.21 6.67 13.25
C GLN A 14 8.18 5.92 12.39
N LEU A 15 8.56 4.77 11.82
CA LEU A 15 7.63 3.91 11.07
C LEU A 15 6.46 3.47 11.95
N ASP A 16 6.71 3.02 13.19
CA ASP A 16 5.69 2.56 14.13
C ASP A 16 4.73 3.67 14.58
N ARG A 17 5.11 4.95 14.41
CA ARG A 17 4.27 6.12 14.74
C ARG A 17 3.33 6.52 13.60
N ILE A 18 3.57 6.05 12.38
CA ILE A 18 2.71 6.35 11.24
C ILE A 18 1.37 5.63 11.40
N LYS A 19 0.29 6.41 11.36
CA LYS A 19 -1.09 5.90 11.48
C LYS A 19 -2.02 6.44 10.40
N ASP A 20 -1.59 7.48 9.70
CA ASP A 20 -2.34 8.16 8.66
C ASP A 20 -1.39 8.69 7.58
N ASN A 21 -1.96 9.20 6.49
CA ASN A 21 -1.19 9.80 5.40
C ASN A 21 -0.69 11.21 5.77
N ASN A 22 0.16 11.29 6.79
CA ASN A 22 0.75 12.54 7.26
C ASN A 22 2.01 12.90 6.46
N ARG A 23 1.91 13.95 5.64
CA ARG A 23 3.01 14.39 4.77
C ARG A 23 4.28 14.74 5.52
N GLN A 24 4.18 15.30 6.74
CA GLN A 24 5.36 15.68 7.53
C GLN A 24 6.07 14.44 8.08
N GLN A 25 5.34 13.45 8.58
CA GLN A 25 5.92 12.19 9.04
C GLN A 25 6.53 11.39 7.89
N ILE A 26 5.85 11.30 6.75
CA ILE A 26 6.38 10.63 5.55
C ILE A 26 7.66 11.31 5.10
N HIS A 27 7.69 12.64 5.05
CA HIS A 27 8.89 13.39 4.65
C HIS A 27 10.04 13.20 5.64
N LEU A 28 9.77 13.18 6.95
CA LEU A 28 10.77 12.89 7.98
C LEU A 28 11.44 11.54 7.73
N ILE A 29 10.65 10.49 7.48
CA ILE A 29 11.19 9.16 7.18
C ILE A 29 11.98 9.15 5.87
N THR A 30 11.55 9.91 4.87
CA THR A 30 12.32 10.08 3.62
C THR A 30 13.70 10.67 3.88
N LEU A 31 13.79 11.72 4.72
CA LEU A 31 15.07 12.32 5.09
C LEU A 31 15.94 11.32 5.88
N MET A 32 15.36 10.60 6.85
CA MET A 32 16.09 9.57 7.60
C MET A 32 16.63 8.46 6.70
N ALA A 33 15.87 8.02 5.69
CA ALA A 33 16.33 7.02 4.74
C ALA A 33 17.50 7.52 3.87
N ASP A 34 17.57 8.82 3.59
CA ASP A 34 18.69 9.43 2.88
C ASP A 34 19.92 9.60 3.78
N ASP A 35 19.73 10.10 5.01
CA ASP A 35 20.77 10.23 6.04
C ASP A 35 21.42 8.88 6.37
N TYR A 36 20.63 7.80 6.36
CA TYR A 36 21.07 6.43 6.66
C TYR A 36 21.39 5.62 5.40
N SER A 37 21.61 6.27 4.26
CA SER A 37 21.83 5.61 2.97
C SER A 37 23.04 4.68 2.91
N GLN A 38 24.03 4.86 3.80
CA GLN A 38 25.12 3.90 4.00
C GLN A 38 24.61 2.49 4.38
N TYR A 39 23.46 2.42 5.06
CA TYR A 39 22.76 1.20 5.49
C TYR A 39 21.51 0.90 4.63
N ALA A 40 21.44 1.38 3.39
CA ALA A 40 20.21 1.35 2.60
C ALA A 40 19.57 -0.04 2.44
N GLU A 41 20.35 -1.13 2.43
CA GLU A 41 19.81 -2.50 2.37
C GLU A 41 18.98 -2.84 3.61
N ASP A 42 19.46 -2.49 4.79
CA ASP A 42 18.75 -2.72 6.05
C ASP A 42 17.57 -1.76 6.21
N VAL A 43 17.74 -0.50 5.81
CA VAL A 43 16.67 0.50 5.78
C VAL A 43 15.54 0.02 4.87
N ALA A 44 15.85 -0.40 3.65
CA ALA A 44 14.86 -0.89 2.71
C ALA A 44 14.16 -2.14 3.23
N LYS A 45 14.91 -3.08 3.81
CA LYS A 45 14.36 -4.29 4.42
C LYS A 45 13.40 -3.94 5.56
N LEU A 46 13.79 -3.05 6.46
CA LEU A 46 12.97 -2.62 7.58
C LEU A 46 11.64 -2.01 7.12
N ILE A 47 11.67 -1.15 6.09
CA ILE A 47 10.46 -0.54 5.51
C ILE A 47 9.56 -1.60 4.87
N ILE A 48 10.14 -2.52 4.08
CA ILE A 48 9.39 -3.62 3.46
C ILE A 48 8.74 -4.51 4.53
N ASP A 49 9.49 -4.90 5.55
CA ASP A 49 9.01 -5.77 6.64
C ASP A 49 7.90 -5.06 7.45
N HIS A 50 8.03 -3.75 7.69
CA HIS A 50 6.99 -2.94 8.31
C HIS A 50 5.69 -2.95 7.49
N ILE A 51 5.76 -2.77 6.17
CA ILE A 51 4.57 -2.81 5.29
C ILE A 51 3.94 -4.20 5.27
N LYS A 52 4.74 -5.27 5.24
CA LYS A 52 4.23 -6.65 5.27
C LYS A 52 3.50 -6.94 6.57
N ALA A 53 4.05 -6.49 7.70
CA ALA A 53 3.45 -6.68 9.02
C ALA A 53 2.24 -5.77 9.29
N ALA A 54 2.11 -4.65 8.58
CA ALA A 54 1.04 -3.69 8.78
C ALA A 54 -0.35 -4.28 8.47
N PRO A 55 -1.40 -3.89 9.22
CA PRO A 55 -2.80 -4.12 8.86
C PRO A 55 -3.10 -3.61 7.44
N SER A 56 -4.03 -4.26 6.74
CA SER A 56 -4.33 -3.96 5.33
C SER A 56 -4.65 -2.47 5.09
N GLU A 57 -5.36 -1.84 6.01
CA GLU A 57 -5.72 -0.42 6.00
C GLU A 57 -4.52 0.54 6.12
N LEU A 58 -3.39 0.08 6.68
CA LEU A 58 -2.16 0.88 6.85
C LEU A 58 -1.10 0.55 5.80
N LYS A 59 -1.21 -0.57 5.09
CA LYS A 59 -0.24 -0.98 4.04
C LYS A 59 -0.02 0.10 2.99
N LEU A 60 -1.10 0.78 2.57
CA LEU A 60 -1.01 1.86 1.58
C LEU A 60 -0.18 3.05 2.08
N ILE A 61 -0.21 3.34 3.38
CA ILE A 61 0.57 4.44 3.97
C ILE A 61 2.07 4.11 3.92
N GLY A 62 2.45 2.87 4.27
CA GLY A 62 3.85 2.45 4.14
C GLY A 62 4.32 2.39 2.68
N ILE A 63 3.43 2.07 1.72
CA ILE A 63 3.73 2.20 0.29
C ILE A 63 3.98 3.67 -0.09
N TYR A 64 3.26 4.64 0.49
CA TYR A 64 3.56 6.07 0.27
C TYR A 64 4.93 6.49 0.80
N VAL A 65 5.41 5.87 1.89
CA VAL A 65 6.79 6.08 2.37
C VAL A 65 7.81 5.54 1.36
N MET A 66 7.60 4.35 0.81
CA MET A 66 8.47 3.84 -0.26
C MET A 66 8.46 4.77 -1.48
N ASP A 67 7.26 5.22 -1.88
CA ASP A 67 7.06 6.13 -3.02
C ASP A 67 7.78 7.48 -2.83
N SER A 68 7.72 8.05 -1.62
CA SER A 68 8.41 9.32 -1.34
C SER A 68 9.93 9.17 -1.36
N ILE A 69 10.47 8.03 -0.90
CA ILE A 69 11.92 7.73 -0.95
C ILE A 69 12.39 7.60 -2.40
N ILE A 70 11.67 6.89 -3.27
CA ILE A 70 12.07 6.73 -4.68
C ILE A 70 11.88 7.99 -5.52
N LYS A 71 11.03 8.93 -5.06
CA LYS A 71 10.81 10.24 -5.67
C LYS A 71 11.68 11.33 -5.07
N PHE A 72 12.42 11.03 -4.01
CA PHE A 72 13.35 11.98 -3.43
C PHE A 72 14.39 12.41 -4.47
N SER A 73 14.92 13.61 -4.37
CA SER A 73 15.97 14.10 -5.26
C SER A 73 17.32 13.94 -4.57
N GLY A 74 17.92 12.75 -4.69
CA GLY A 74 19.22 12.43 -4.07
C GLY A 74 19.99 11.35 -4.83
N GLU A 75 21.28 11.20 -4.55
CA GLU A 75 22.16 10.18 -5.18
C GLU A 75 21.75 8.74 -4.82
N THR A 76 20.97 8.59 -3.75
CA THR A 76 20.57 7.32 -3.12
C THR A 76 19.34 6.68 -3.78
N VAL A 77 18.65 7.42 -4.66
CA VAL A 77 17.37 7.04 -5.29
C VAL A 77 17.48 5.77 -6.11
N GLU A 78 18.50 5.65 -6.96
CA GLU A 78 18.68 4.46 -7.79
C GLU A 78 18.98 3.21 -6.94
N ARG A 79 19.60 3.37 -5.76
CA ARG A 79 19.80 2.27 -4.82
C ARG A 79 18.46 1.78 -4.28
N TYR A 80 17.61 2.69 -3.78
CA TYR A 80 16.29 2.34 -3.26
C TYR A 80 15.33 1.81 -4.34
N ARG A 81 15.38 2.34 -5.56
CA ARG A 81 14.57 1.81 -6.68
C ARG A 81 14.88 0.33 -6.95
N ARG A 82 16.16 -0.06 -6.93
CA ARG A 82 16.56 -1.47 -7.08
C ARG A 82 16.13 -2.33 -5.90
N LEU A 83 16.32 -1.85 -4.67
CA LEU A 83 15.98 -2.60 -3.46
C LEU A 83 14.47 -2.84 -3.34
N PHE A 84 13.65 -1.82 -3.66
CA PHE A 84 12.19 -1.92 -3.61
C PHE A 84 11.59 -2.64 -4.82
N GLY A 85 12.24 -2.58 -5.99
CA GLY A 85 11.69 -3.09 -7.25
C GLY A 85 11.28 -4.57 -7.20
N ASN A 86 11.98 -5.40 -6.41
CA ASN A 86 11.67 -6.83 -6.29
C ASN A 86 10.40 -7.13 -5.49
N GLU A 87 10.00 -6.20 -4.61
CA GLU A 87 8.90 -6.41 -3.67
C GLU A 87 7.69 -5.52 -3.97
N ILE A 88 7.86 -4.43 -4.72
CA ILE A 88 6.82 -3.43 -4.96
C ILE A 88 5.52 -4.04 -5.50
N VAL A 89 5.59 -4.94 -6.49
CA VAL A 89 4.39 -5.58 -7.05
C VAL A 89 3.65 -6.41 -6.01
N LYS A 90 4.39 -7.20 -5.20
CA LYS A 90 3.80 -8.04 -4.15
C LYS A 90 3.13 -7.19 -3.07
N LEU A 91 3.80 -6.13 -2.63
CA LEU A 91 3.29 -5.22 -1.61
C LEU A 91 2.02 -4.49 -2.08
N PHE A 92 1.99 -4.06 -3.35
CA PHE A 92 0.80 -3.48 -3.95
C PHE A 92 -0.35 -4.48 -4.00
N VAL A 93 -0.12 -5.70 -4.48
CA VAL A 93 -1.17 -6.73 -4.51
C VAL A 93 -1.73 -6.99 -3.11
N ASP A 94 -0.86 -7.19 -2.11
CA ASP A 94 -1.25 -7.43 -0.70
C ASP A 94 -2.04 -6.24 -0.10
N ALA A 95 -1.65 -5.00 -0.42
CA ALA A 95 -2.38 -3.81 0.02
C ALA A 95 -3.80 -3.70 -0.57
N PHE A 96 -4.00 -4.18 -1.80
CA PHE A 96 -5.27 -4.05 -2.52
C PHE A 96 -6.13 -5.32 -2.52
N GLU A 97 -5.60 -6.47 -2.09
CA GLU A 97 -6.27 -7.77 -2.17
C GLU A 97 -7.67 -7.74 -1.53
N LYS A 98 -7.78 -7.19 -0.31
CA LYS A 98 -9.09 -7.07 0.38
C LYS A 98 -10.06 -6.15 -0.35
N VAL A 99 -9.60 -5.04 -0.91
CA VAL A 99 -10.44 -4.08 -1.63
C VAL A 99 -10.97 -4.70 -2.92
N VAL A 100 -10.10 -5.39 -3.66
CA VAL A 100 -10.47 -6.12 -4.89
C VAL A 100 -11.47 -7.22 -4.57
N MET A 101 -11.20 -8.01 -3.53
CA MET A 101 -12.06 -9.11 -3.11
C MET A 101 -13.47 -8.63 -2.70
N VAL A 102 -13.58 -7.54 -1.94
CA VAL A 102 -14.89 -6.93 -1.60
C VAL A 102 -15.63 -6.49 -2.85
N GLY A 103 -14.94 -5.86 -3.80
CA GLY A 103 -15.52 -5.49 -5.09
C GLY A 103 -16.03 -6.70 -5.88
N MET A 104 -15.28 -7.80 -5.90
CA MET A 104 -15.67 -9.06 -6.55
C MET A 104 -16.90 -9.71 -5.88
N TYR A 105 -16.97 -9.71 -4.55
CA TYR A 105 -18.14 -10.21 -3.83
C TYR A 105 -19.38 -9.35 -4.10
N PHE A 106 -19.24 -8.02 -4.03
CA PHE A 106 -20.32 -7.10 -4.35
C PHE A 106 -20.82 -7.32 -5.79
N PHE A 107 -19.91 -7.41 -6.75
CA PHE A 107 -20.24 -7.71 -8.14
C PHE A 107 -21.00 -9.04 -8.29
N SER A 108 -20.54 -10.09 -7.62
CA SER A 108 -21.18 -11.41 -7.64
C SER A 108 -22.60 -11.39 -7.04
N ILE A 109 -22.79 -10.64 -5.95
CA ILE A 109 -24.11 -10.42 -5.33
C ILE A 109 -25.03 -9.68 -6.30
N VAL A 110 -24.57 -8.58 -6.90
CA VAL A 110 -25.35 -7.82 -7.89
C VAL A 110 -25.77 -8.70 -9.06
N GLN A 111 -24.87 -9.52 -9.60
CA GLN A 111 -25.20 -10.46 -10.69
C GLN A 111 -26.20 -11.55 -10.26
N SER A 112 -26.12 -12.00 -9.00
CA SER A 112 -27.07 -12.98 -8.46
C SER A 112 -28.45 -12.37 -8.27
N LEU A 113 -28.53 -11.13 -7.78
CA LEU A 113 -29.77 -10.38 -7.63
C LEU A 113 -30.40 -10.01 -8.98
N GLN A 114 -29.59 -9.64 -10.00
CA GLN A 114 -30.09 -9.42 -11.36
C GLN A 114 -30.76 -10.66 -11.94
N ARG A 115 -30.18 -11.85 -11.70
CA ARG A 115 -30.80 -13.12 -12.12
C ARG A 115 -32.14 -13.38 -11.43
N LEU A 116 -32.25 -13.03 -10.15
CA LEU A 116 -33.51 -13.15 -9.40
C LEU A 116 -34.61 -12.18 -9.88
N ILE A 117 -34.24 -10.97 -10.34
CA ILE A 117 -35.19 -9.96 -10.82
C ILE A 117 -35.64 -10.26 -12.27
N ILE A 118 -34.79 -10.89 -13.09
CA ILE A 118 -35.11 -11.24 -14.48
C ILE A 118 -35.99 -12.52 -14.56
N ASP A 119 -36.09 -13.30 -13.48
CA ASP A 119 -36.94 -14.50 -13.40
C ASP A 119 -38.41 -14.20 -13.01
N SER A 120 -38.74 -12.95 -12.66
CA SER A 120 -40.13 -12.51 -12.64
C SER A 120 -40.54 -12.09 -14.05
N THR A 121 -41.05 -13.06 -14.81
CA THR A 121 -41.80 -12.85 -16.06
C THR A 121 -42.97 -11.89 -15.84
N ILE A 122 -42.71 -10.59 -15.93
CA ILE A 122 -43.68 -9.61 -16.41
C ILE A 122 -43.22 -9.21 -17.81
N PRO A 123 -43.91 -9.63 -18.87
CA PRO A 123 -43.57 -9.24 -20.23
C PRO A 123 -43.66 -7.71 -20.37
N TRP A 124 -42.55 -7.08 -20.74
CA TRP A 124 -42.47 -5.66 -21.11
C TRP A 124 -43.45 -5.27 -22.24
N ILE A 125 -44.03 -6.26 -22.92
CA ILE A 125 -45.09 -6.14 -23.93
C ILE A 125 -46.40 -5.54 -23.39
N LEU A 126 -46.65 -5.54 -22.07
CA LEU A 126 -47.86 -4.93 -21.51
C LEU A 126 -47.80 -3.41 -21.33
N PHE A 127 -46.64 -2.76 -21.56
CA PHE A 127 -46.45 -1.31 -21.37
C PHE A 127 -46.23 -0.51 -22.66
N ILE A 128 -46.40 -1.13 -23.84
CA ILE A 128 -46.22 -0.45 -25.14
C ILE A 128 -47.56 -0.06 -25.81
N ASP A 129 -48.70 -0.58 -25.36
CA ASP A 129 -50.03 -0.28 -25.93
C ASP A 129 -51.05 0.22 -24.87
N SER A 130 -50.77 1.34 -24.20
CA SER A 130 -51.83 2.12 -23.52
C SER A 130 -51.61 3.63 -23.59
#